data_AF-A0A7V6BZV5-F1
#
_entry.id   AF-A0A7V6BZV5-F1
#
_cell.length_a   1.000
_cell.length_b   1.000
_cell.length_c   1.000
_cell.angle_alpha   90.00
_cell.angle_beta   90.00
_cell.angle_gamma   90.00
#
_symmetry.space_group_name_H-M   'P 1'
#
loop_
_entity.id
_entity.type
_entity.pdbx_description
1 polymer ?
#
loop_
_entity_poly.entity_id
_entity_poly.type
_entity_poly.pdbx_seq_one_letter_code
_entity_poly.pdbx_strand_id
1 'polypeptide(L)'
;MKNKPVYIDLFSGCGGLSLGLKRVGFDLALAVEKSPMAAETYYHNFIKRIEDKSEWQDFSSDENSIMSQAENKLVIKEIKEVLINNELMLRLKSQ
;
A
#
# COMPACT_ATOMS: atom_id res chain seq x y z
N MET A 1 -3.33 -13.91 21.78
CA MET A 1 -2.39 -13.47 20.73
C MET A 1 -1.91 -12.09 21.12
N LYS A 2 -0.61 -11.78 21.10
CA LYS A 2 -0.15 -10.40 21.36
C LYS A 2 -0.60 -9.52 20.21
N ASN A 3 -1.23 -8.37 20.48
CA ASN A 3 -1.53 -7.38 19.44
C ASN A 3 -0.21 -6.97 18.78
N LYS A 4 -0.09 -7.22 17.48
CA LYS A 4 1.05 -6.74 16.70
C LYS A 4 0.89 -5.23 16.50
N PRO A 5 1.96 -4.43 16.64
CA PRO A 5 1.88 -3.03 16.30
C PRO A 5 1.53 -2.85 14.83
N VAL A 6 0.61 -1.93 14.56
CA VAL A 6 0.13 -1.61 13.20
C VAL A 6 0.82 -0.33 12.73
N TYR A 7 1.19 -0.26 11.45
CA TYR A 7 1.84 0.92 10.88
C TYR A 7 1.28 1.32 9.51
N ILE A 8 1.46 2.60 9.17
CA ILE A 8 1.24 3.17 7.85
C ILE A 8 2.60 3.63 7.32
N ASP A 9 2.96 3.19 6.12
CA ASP A 9 4.21 3.54 5.43
C ASP A 9 3.95 4.65 4.40
N LEU A 10 4.17 5.90 4.80
CA LEU A 10 4.05 7.04 3.89
C LEU A 10 5.38 7.21 3.15
N PHE A 11 5.31 7.45 1.83
CA PHE A 11 6.49 7.52 0.96
C PHE A 11 7.27 6.20 0.94
N SER A 12 6.52 5.09 0.84
CA SER A 12 7.04 3.74 1.07
C SER A 12 8.13 3.30 0.08
N GLY A 13 8.28 3.98 -1.06
CA GLY A 13 9.25 3.66 -2.09
C GLY A 13 9.11 2.20 -2.54
N CYS A 14 10.22 1.49 -2.65
CA CYS A 14 10.23 0.07 -2.96
C CYS A 14 10.02 -0.85 -1.74
N GLY A 15 9.76 -0.30 -0.54
CA GLY A 15 9.35 -1.04 0.65
C GLY A 15 10.46 -1.42 1.63
N GLY A 16 11.58 -0.69 1.66
CA GLY A 16 12.70 -0.96 2.59
C GLY A 16 12.31 -0.91 4.07
N LEU A 17 11.59 0.14 4.49
CA LEU A 17 11.07 0.27 5.86
C LEU A 17 10.04 -0.84 6.16
N SER A 18 9.09 -1.03 5.25
CA SER A 18 8.09 -2.10 5.33
C SER A 18 8.70 -3.50 5.49
N LEU A 19 9.81 -3.81 4.80
CA LEU A 19 10.52 -5.07 4.98
C LEU A 19 11.04 -5.26 6.40
N GLY A 20 11.63 -4.20 6.97
CA GLY A 20 12.14 -4.19 8.34
C GLY A 20 11.02 -4.41 9.36
N LEU A 21 9.94 -3.63 9.26
CA LEU A 21 8.79 -3.70 10.15
C LEU A 21 8.09 -5.07 10.09
N LYS A 22 7.89 -5.62 8.88
CA LYS A 22 7.36 -6.98 8.68
C LYS A 22 8.23 -8.04 9.37
N ARG A 23 9.57 -7.92 9.29
CA ARG A 23 10.52 -8.88 9.92
C ARG A 23 10.46 -8.85 11.45
N VAL A 24 10.17 -7.69 12.06
CA VAL A 24 10.01 -7.57 13.52
C VAL A 24 8.57 -7.81 13.99
N GLY A 25 7.67 -8.22 13.09
CA GLY A 25 6.32 -8.68 13.42
C GLY A 25 5.25 -7.59 13.46
N PHE A 26 5.48 -6.42 12.86
CA PHE A 26 4.47 -5.38 12.70
C PHE A 26 3.52 -5.74 11.54
N ASP A 27 2.27 -5.31 11.64
CA ASP A 27 1.28 -5.49 10.58
C ASP A 27 1.11 -4.17 9.80
N LEU A 28 1.22 -4.25 8.47
CA LEU A 28 0.96 -3.12 7.59
C LEU A 28 -0.55 -2.84 7.50
N ALA A 29 -0.95 -1.61 7.80
CA ALA A 29 -2.28 -1.09 7.52
C ALA A 29 -2.38 -0.56 6.08
N LEU A 30 -1.42 0.27 5.67
CA LEU A 30 -1.39 0.92 4.37
C LEU A 30 0.01 1.40 4.03
N ALA A 31 0.43 1.22 2.78
CA ALA A 31 1.56 1.88 2.17
C ALA A 31 1.07 2.89 1.14
N VAL A 32 1.69 4.07 1.07
CA VAL A 32 1.39 5.11 0.07
C VAL A 32 2.67 5.44 -0.66
N GLU A 33 2.64 5.36 -1.99
CA GLU A 33 3.76 5.70 -2.85
C GLU A 33 3.26 6.35 -4.13
N LYS A 34 3.84 7.46 -4.56
CA LYS A 34 3.41 8.14 -5.79
C LYS A 34 4.05 7.54 -7.03
N SER A 35 5.33 7.17 -6.94
CA SER A 35 6.12 6.68 -8.06
C SER A 35 5.65 5.30 -8.50
N PRO A 36 5.10 5.14 -9.72
CA PRO A 36 4.66 3.84 -10.20
C PRO A 36 5.80 2.82 -10.22
N MET A 37 7.01 3.23 -10.61
CA MET A 37 8.17 2.33 -10.63
C MET A 37 8.55 1.80 -9.24
N ALA A 38 8.50 2.66 -8.21
CA ALA A 38 8.81 2.23 -6.85
C ALA A 38 7.69 1.33 -6.28
N ALA A 39 6.44 1.73 -6.52
CA ALA A 39 5.26 0.98 -6.13
C ALA A 39 5.16 -0.38 -6.83
N GLU A 40 5.63 -0.53 -8.08
CA GLU A 40 5.70 -1.80 -8.81
C GLU A 40 6.60 -2.78 -8.06
N THR A 41 7.77 -2.31 -7.61
CA THR A 41 8.70 -3.12 -6.81
C THR A 41 8.08 -3.48 -5.46
N TYR A 42 7.39 -2.53 -4.82
CA TYR A 42 6.67 -2.80 -3.57
C TYR A 42 5.60 -3.89 -3.79
N TYR A 43 4.76 -3.72 -4.80
CA TYR A 43 3.68 -4.64 -5.13
C TYR A 43 4.19 -6.04 -5.39
N HIS A 44 5.22 -6.17 -6.24
CA HIS A 44 5.85 -7.46 -6.57
C HIS A 44 6.35 -8.21 -5.33
N ASN A 45 6.94 -7.50 -4.38
CA ASN A 45 7.59 -8.09 -3.21
C ASN A 45 6.64 -8.36 -2.04
N PHE A 46 5.63 -7.52 -1.85
CA PHE A 46 4.80 -7.53 -0.64
C PHE A 46 3.34 -7.90 -0.87
N ILE A 47 2.81 -7.68 -2.08
CA ILE A 47 1.38 -7.85 -2.38
C ILE A 47 1.16 -9.08 -3.26
N LYS A 48 1.62 -9.03 -4.50
CA LYS A 48 1.50 -10.13 -5.46
C LYS A 48 2.70 -10.10 -6.40
N ARG A 49 3.37 -11.26 -6.53
CA ARG A 49 4.43 -11.44 -7.51
C ARG A 49 3.84 -11.24 -8.90
N ILE A 50 4.35 -10.24 -9.62
CA ILE A 50 3.93 -9.93 -10.99
C ILE A 50 4.47 -11.03 -11.91
N GLU A 51 3.58 -11.84 -12.49
CA GLU A 51 3.91 -12.84 -13.51
C GLU A 51 3.61 -12.31 -14.91
N ASP A 52 2.55 -11.50 -15.04
CA ASP A 52 2.18 -10.76 -16.25
C ASP A 52 2.13 -9.26 -15.92
N LYS A 53 2.70 -8.43 -16.81
CA LYS A 53 2.67 -6.97 -16.69
C LYS A 53 1.26 -6.40 -16.74
N SER A 54 0.31 -7.09 -17.37
CA SER A 54 -1.10 -6.67 -17.39
C SER A 54 -1.66 -6.49 -15.97
N GLU A 55 -1.29 -7.38 -15.03
CA GLU A 55 -1.76 -7.32 -13.64
C GLU A 55 -1.32 -6.02 -12.94
N TRP A 56 -0.08 -5.60 -13.18
CA TRP A 56 0.42 -4.34 -12.66
C TRP A 56 -0.22 -3.14 -13.33
N GLN A 57 -0.45 -3.21 -14.66
CA GLN A 57 -1.12 -2.13 -15.40
C GLN A 57 -2.55 -1.94 -14.89
N ASP A 58 -3.29 -3.02 -14.67
CA ASP A 58 -4.64 -2.98 -14.10
C ASP A 58 -4.61 -2.38 -12.69
N PHE A 59 -3.69 -2.85 -11.84
CA PHE A 59 -3.56 -2.36 -10.48
C PHE A 59 -3.17 -0.88 -10.39
N SER A 60 -2.22 -0.43 -11.22
CA SER A 60 -1.69 0.94 -11.22
C SER A 60 -2.49 1.93 -12.05
N SER A 61 -3.52 1.47 -12.75
CA SER A 61 -4.39 2.30 -13.58
C SER A 61 -5.16 3.34 -12.76
N ASP A 62 -5.51 4.45 -13.40
CA ASP A 62 -6.37 5.48 -12.80
C ASP A 62 -7.82 5.00 -12.59
N GLU A 63 -8.24 3.95 -13.30
CA GLU A 63 -9.53 3.28 -13.11
C GLU A 63 -9.59 2.47 -11.81
N ASN A 64 -8.42 2.04 -11.29
CA ASN A 64 -8.36 1.34 -10.02
C ASN A 64 -8.46 2.34 -8.85
N SER A 65 -9.62 2.36 -8.20
CA SER A 65 -9.94 3.33 -7.16
C SER A 65 -8.97 3.27 -5.97
N ILE A 66 -8.84 4.40 -5.23
CA ILE A 66 -8.07 4.45 -3.97
C ILE A 66 -8.52 3.36 -2.99
N MET A 67 -9.81 3.06 -2.92
CA MET A 67 -10.34 2.03 -2.02
C MET A 67 -9.90 0.62 -2.43
N SER A 68 -10.02 0.30 -3.72
CA SER A 68 -9.58 -0.98 -4.31
C SER A 68 -8.06 -1.18 -4.18
N GLN A 69 -7.28 -0.11 -4.35
CA GLN A 69 -5.85 -0.12 -4.06
C GLN A 69 -5.57 -0.35 -2.56
N ALA A 70 -6.29 0.33 -1.66
CA ALA A 70 -6.13 0.18 -0.22
C ALA A 70 -6.56 -1.20 0.32
N GLU A 71 -7.45 -1.95 -0.36
CA GLU A 71 -7.71 -3.36 -0.06
C GLU A 71 -6.45 -4.22 -0.18
N ASN A 72 -5.58 -3.87 -1.14
CA ASN A 72 -4.28 -4.48 -1.34
C ASN A 72 -3.18 -3.81 -0.51
N LYS A 73 -3.53 -2.94 0.45
CA LYS A 73 -2.62 -2.24 1.37
C LYS A 73 -1.56 -1.35 0.70
N LEU A 74 -1.70 -1.05 -0.58
CA LEU A 74 -0.80 -0.16 -1.33
C LEU A 74 -1.64 0.82 -2.14
N VAL A 75 -1.46 2.11 -1.93
CA VAL A 75 -2.11 3.17 -2.73
C VAL A 75 -1.05 3.96 -3.51
N ILE A 76 -1.28 4.05 -4.82
CA ILE A 76 -0.42 4.68 -5.80
C ILE A 76 -0.96 6.08 -6.14
N LYS A 77 -0.90 6.99 -5.18
CA LYS A 77 -1.41 8.36 -5.29
C LYS A 77 -0.59 9.34 -4.46
N GLU A 78 -0.81 10.63 -4.67
CA GLU A 78 -0.30 11.64 -3.76
C GLU A 78 -0.99 11.53 -2.39
N ILE A 79 -0.24 11.80 -1.31
CA ILE A 79 -0.80 11.79 0.05
C ILE A 79 -2.00 12.74 0.18
N LYS A 80 -2.01 13.86 -0.54
CA LYS A 80 -3.16 14.78 -0.54
C LYS A 80 -4.44 14.07 -0.98
N GLU A 81 -4.39 13.26 -2.04
CA GLU A 81 -5.53 12.52 -2.56
C GLU A 81 -6.01 11.43 -1.58
N VAL A 82 -5.05 10.78 -0.91
CA VAL A 82 -5.35 9.79 0.14
C VAL A 82 -6.06 10.44 1.33
N LEU A 83 -5.57 11.59 1.80
CA LEU A 83 -6.09 12.28 3.00
C LEU A 83 -7.49 12.86 2.81
N ILE A 84 -7.88 13.22 1.58
CA ILE A 84 -9.23 13.72 1.28
C ILE A 84 -10.25 12.58 1.09
N ASN A 85 -9.81 11.32 1.01
CA ASN A 85 -10.70 10.17 0.89
C ASN A 85 -11.28 9.79 2.27
N ASN A 86 -12.46 10.32 2.58
CA ASN A 86 -13.12 10.11 3.87
C ASN A 86 -13.38 8.63 4.20
N GLU A 87 -13.75 7.83 3.20
CA GLU A 87 -14.04 6.41 3.37
C GLU A 87 -12.80 5.64 3.82
N LEU A 88 -11.66 5.85 3.15
CA LEU A 88 -10.38 5.28 3.52
C LEU A 88 -9.97 5.74 4.93
N MET A 89 -10.11 7.02 5.24
CA MET A 89 -9.76 7.55 6.57
C MET A 89 -10.60 6.94 7.69
N LEU A 90 -11.88 6.65 7.45
CA LEU A 90 -12.73 5.93 8.40
C LEU A 90 -12.27 4.47 8.58
N ARG A 91 -11.94 3.78 7.48
CA ARG A 91 -11.42 2.41 7.50
C ARG A 91 -10.09 2.29 8.25
N LEU A 92 -9.18 3.26 8.10
CA LEU A 92 -7.88 3.22 8.78
C LEU A 92 -7.99 3.46 10.29
N LYS A 93 -8.99 4.22 10.75
CA LYS A 93 -9.23 4.47 12.18
C LYS A 93 -9.73 3.24 12.95
N SER A 94 -10.24 2.23 12.26
CA SER A 94 -10.80 1.03 12.87
C SER A 94 -9.83 -0.16 12.91
N GLN A 95 -8.56 0.03 12.54
CA GLN A 95 -7.53 -1.02 12.58
C GLN A 95 -6.82 -1.11 13.93
#